data_AF-A0A3L7S5H2-F1
#
_entry.id   AF-A0A3L7S5H2-F1
#
_cell.length_a   1.000
_cell.length_b   1.000
_cell.length_c   1.000
_cell.angle_alpha   90.00
_cell.angle_beta   90.00
_cell.angle_gamma   90.00
#
_symmetry.space_group_name_H-M   'P 1'
#
loop_
_entity.id
_entity.type
_entity.pdbx_description
1 polymer ?
#
loop_
_entity_poly.entity_id
_entity_poly.type
_entity_poly.pdbx_seq_one_letter_code
_entity_poly.pdbx_strand_id
1 'polypeptide(L)' 'MKFAICQELFENWDWLRQCQFIAKTGYTGIELAPFTLAPRISEVSPERRR' A
#
# COMPACT_ATOMS: atom_id res chain seq x y z
N MET A 1 -7.65 -5.63 -18.25
CA MET A 1 -8.15 -4.70 -17.22
C MET A 1 -7.08 -4.55 -16.16
N LYS A 2 -6.79 -3.34 -15.67
CA LYS A 2 -5.84 -3.15 -14.55
C LYS A 2 -6.65 -2.93 -13.28
N PHE A 3 -6.54 -3.87 -12.33
CA PHE A 3 -7.19 -3.76 -11.04
C PHE A 3 -6.17 -3.45 -9.96
N ALA A 4 -6.57 -2.60 -9.02
CA ALA A 4 -5.84 -2.29 -7.81
C ALA A 4 -6.70 -2.67 -6.59
N ILE A 5 -6.04 -2.84 -5.44
CA ILE A 5 -6.69 -3.17 -4.17
C ILE A 5 -6.28 -2.17 -3.11
N CYS A 6 -7.25 -1.77 -2.28
CA CYS A 6 -7.01 -0.89 -1.15
C CYS A 6 -6.15 -1.59 -0.10
N GLN A 7 -5.02 -0.96 0.25
CA GLN A 7 -4.06 -1.50 1.19
C GLN A 7 -4.56 -1.50 2.65
N GLU A 8 -5.58 -0.70 2.99
CA GLU A 8 -6.22 -0.67 4.31
C GLU A 8 -6.83 -2.04 4.70
N LEU A 9 -7.13 -2.91 3.72
CA LEU A 9 -7.60 -4.28 3.96
C LEU A 9 -6.58 -5.18 4.68
N PHE A 10 -5.32 -4.75 4.74
CA PHE A 10 -4.20 -5.52 5.27
C PHE A 10 -3.56 -4.88 6.50
N GLU A 11 -4.33 -4.10 7.27
CA GLU A 11 -3.86 -3.56 8.54
C GLU A 11 -3.28 -4.69 9.41
N ASN A 12 -2.07 -4.49 9.95
CA ASN A 12 -1.29 -5.46 10.74
C ASN A 12 -0.59 -6.60 9.95
N TRP A 13 -0.58 -6.57 8.62
CA TRP A 13 0.23 -7.51 7.82
C TRP A 13 1.58 -6.90 7.47
N ASP A 14 2.63 -7.73 7.35
CA ASP A 14 3.91 -7.29 6.82
C ASP A 14 3.80 -6.96 5.32
N TRP A 15 4.56 -5.95 4.86
CA TRP A 15 4.47 -5.44 3.49
C TRP A 15 4.73 -6.50 2.41
N LEU A 16 5.68 -7.40 2.66
CA LEU A 16 6.04 -8.43 1.68
C LEU A 16 4.92 -9.44 1.49
N ARG A 17 4.30 -9.90 2.58
CA ARG A 17 3.15 -10.80 2.58
C ARG A 17 1.95 -10.17 1.88
N GLN A 18 1.70 -8.87 2.09
CA GLN A 18 0.66 -8.15 1.37
C GLN A 18 0.89 -8.23 -0.14
N CYS A 19 2.09 -7.83 -0.61
CA CYS A 19 2.44 -7.87 -2.02
C CYS A 19 2.28 -9.26 -2.64
N GLN A 20 2.73 -10.30 -1.94
CA GLN A 20 2.61 -11.69 -2.40
C GLN A 20 1.15 -12.14 -2.53
N PHE A 21 0.31 -11.82 -1.55
CA PHE A 21 -1.11 -12.16 -1.57
C PHE A 21 -1.87 -11.42 -2.68
N ILE A 22 -1.61 -10.12 -2.84
CA ILE A 22 -2.21 -9.25 -3.86
C ILE A 22 -1.86 -9.77 -5.26
N ALA A 23 -0.59 -10.08 -5.51
CA ALA A 23 -0.16 -10.68 -6.78
C ALA A 23 -0.82 -12.04 -7.03
N LYS A 24 -0.91 -12.90 -6.01
CA LYS A 24 -1.54 -14.23 -6.11
C LYS A 24 -3.03 -14.16 -6.45
N THR A 25 -3.71 -13.09 -6.06
CA THR A 25 -5.15 -12.88 -6.33
C THR A 25 -5.43 -12.18 -7.67
N GLY A 26 -4.37 -11.85 -8.44
CA GLY A 26 -4.49 -11.32 -9.80
C GLY A 26 -4.56 -9.79 -9.89
N TYR A 27 -4.39 -9.08 -8.77
CA TYR A 27 -4.28 -7.62 -8.78
C TYR A 27 -2.90 -7.20 -9.24
N THR A 28 -2.86 -6.12 -10.03
CA THR A 28 -1.62 -5.57 -10.61
C THR A 28 -1.24 -4.21 -10.04
N GLY A 29 -2.04 -3.69 -9.11
CA GLY A 29 -1.82 -2.41 -8.45
C GLY A 29 -2.22 -2.46 -6.98
N ILE A 30 -1.70 -1.51 -6.21
CA ILE A 30 -1.99 -1.32 -4.79
C ILE A 30 -2.32 0.16 -4.59
N GLU A 31 -3.42 0.45 -3.91
CA GLU A 31 -3.76 1.79 -3.44
C GLU A 31 -3.19 1.93 -2.03
N LEU A 32 -2.07 2.66 -1.90
CA LEU A 32 -1.35 2.79 -0.63
C LEU A 32 -2.14 3.62 0.39
N ALA A 33 -2.31 3.07 1.59
CA ALA A 33 -2.86 3.81 2.71
C ALA A 33 -1.78 4.74 3.32
N PRO A 34 -2.17 5.90 3.89
CA PRO A 34 -1.24 6.87 4.46
C PRO A 34 -0.28 6.28 5.49
N PHE A 35 -0.80 5.38 6.36
CA PHE A 35 -0.04 4.78 7.46
C PHE A 35 1.18 3.97 7.01
N THR A 36 1.22 3.51 5.76
CA THR A 36 2.37 2.79 5.20
C THR A 36 3.58 3.69 5.01
N LEU A 37 3.37 5.00 4.86
CA LEU A 37 4.43 5.98 4.72
C LEU A 37 4.69 6.72 6.04
N ALA A 38 3.63 7.16 6.73
CA ALA A 38 3.69 7.85 8.00
C ALA A 38 2.33 7.80 8.72
N PRO A 39 2.27 7.95 10.06
CA PRO A 39 0.99 8.00 10.80
C PRO A 39 -0.03 8.98 10.22
N ARG A 40 0.42 10.11 9.67
CA ARG A 40 -0.40 11.05 8.89
C ARG A 40 0.31 11.43 7.59
N ILE A 41 -0.43 11.58 6.50
CA ILE A 41 0.16 11.97 5.20
C ILE A 41 0.86 13.33 5.23
N SER A 42 0.41 14.24 6.11
CA SER A 42 1.03 15.54 6.34
C SER A 42 2.44 15.45 6.94
N GLU A 43 2.81 14.30 7.52
CA GLU A 43 4.14 14.05 8.10
C GLU A 43 5.14 13.54 7.05
N VAL A 44 4.68 13.17 5.84
CA VAL A 44 5.58 12.77 4.76
C VAL A 44 6.20 14.04 4.15
N SER A 45 7.52 14.18 4.31
CA SER A 45 8.28 15.34 3.82
C SER A 45 8.25 15.44 2.29
N PRO A 46 8.41 16.65 1.71
CA PRO A 46 8.46 16.83 0.26
C PRO A 46 9.55 16.00 -0.42
N GLU A 47 10.70 15.81 0.24
CA GLU A 47 11.83 15.03 -0.27
C GLU A 47 11.49 13.55 -0.42
N ARG A 48 10.62 13.03 0.47
CA ARG A 48 10.20 11.62 0.47
C ARG A 48 9.05 11.33 -0.51
N ARG A 49 8.45 12.37 -1.11
CA ARG A 49 7.40 12.26 -2.14
C ARG A 49 7.94 12.21 -3.57
N ARG A 50 9.24 12.48 -3.76
CA ARG A 50 9.93 12.46 -5.06
C ARG A 50 10.53 11.09 -5.31
#